data_AF-A0A2P4X758-F1
#
_entry.id   AF-A0A2P4X758-F1
#
_cell.length_a   1.000
_cell.length_b   1.000
_cell.length_c   1.000
_cell.angle_alpha   90.00
_cell.angle_beta   90.00
_cell.angle_gamma   90.00
#
_symmetry.space_group_name_H-M   'P 1'
#
loop_
_entity.id
_entity.type
_entity.pdbx_description
1 polymer ?
#
loop_
_entity_poly.entity_id
_entity_poly.type
_entity_poly.pdbx_seq_one_letter_code
_entity_poly.pdbx_strand_id
1 'polypeptide(L)'
;MFSTLTKYLRDGVLLKMTEDAKWYERTKGVAIKLESEWLQAGLNSRTTPDTALINLGLPVTLLESPLLNVWVKYMDAFNVRYPDKKTTMIEAFIRNRSTTSSSYYNLSNTFRDKPLFNTWISYMNFFITENPDKKAKVFSALEARFSDRPLNTILNAASNFPSMESTAIKIQTSKIQGYVASNKSPYDVFKLLGIDDVGDHVLGTSVFQSWLRYVKDFNKRNPMHKESWYEPLRVGYDWFGVERIIEQALQNPRTVNISKMVENARLQDWLNWKHSPEKAFHFLHLEKAGEQTLASPKFKTWSKYLNDFNKRYPDQKTTMLNGLRANYIDRLLLPMLKAAKNDPSTEKLASNLQNALINKWLVDKKKPEDLYRMLDGVETSDELIERYIKKLTALSRHS
;
A
#
# COMPACT_ATOMS: atom_id res chain seq x y z
N MET A 1 -27.04 31.43 25.78
CA MET A 1 -27.31 29.99 26.01
C MET A 1 -26.03 29.27 26.44
N PHE A 2 -24.95 29.50 25.72
CA PHE A 2 -23.61 28.97 25.98
C PHE A 2 -23.16 29.11 27.44
N SER A 3 -23.19 30.32 28.02
CA SER A 3 -22.73 30.60 29.39
C SER A 3 -23.50 29.86 30.49
N THR A 4 -24.72 29.39 30.20
CA THR A 4 -25.50 28.57 31.12
C THR A 4 -25.10 27.11 30.99
N LEU A 5 -24.88 26.62 29.77
CA LEU A 5 -24.50 25.23 29.48
C LEU A 5 -23.07 24.92 29.96
N THR A 6 -22.14 25.87 29.85
CA THR A 6 -20.75 25.69 30.32
C THR A 6 -20.59 25.62 31.84
N LYS A 7 -21.63 25.93 32.60
CA LYS A 7 -21.66 25.65 34.06
C LYS A 7 -21.72 24.15 34.36
N TYR A 8 -22.22 23.35 33.42
CA TYR A 8 -22.48 21.92 33.60
C TYR A 8 -21.66 21.03 32.66
N LEU A 9 -21.25 21.55 31.51
CA LEU A 9 -20.51 20.82 30.50
C LEU A 9 -19.19 21.51 30.18
N ARG A 10 -18.10 20.72 30.09
CA ARG A 10 -16.82 21.20 29.57
C ARG A 10 -16.97 21.59 28.09
N ASP A 11 -16.27 22.63 27.66
CA ASP A 11 -16.29 23.15 26.28
C ASP A 11 -16.13 22.05 25.23
N GLY A 12 -15.15 21.14 25.40
CA GLY A 12 -14.94 20.03 24.48
C GLY A 12 -16.11 19.03 24.39
N VAL A 13 -16.84 18.80 25.49
CA VAL A 13 -18.03 17.92 25.48
C VAL A 13 -19.20 18.64 24.83
N LEU A 14 -19.42 19.90 25.21
CA LEU A 14 -20.49 20.73 24.68
C LEU A 14 -20.36 20.91 23.16
N LEU A 15 -19.17 21.25 22.67
CA LEU A 15 -18.97 21.47 21.24
C LEU A 15 -18.97 20.18 20.42
N LYS A 16 -18.64 19.00 20.99
CA LYS A 16 -18.85 17.72 20.28
C LYS A 16 -20.34 17.49 20.01
N MET A 17 -21.17 17.69 21.04
CA MET A 17 -22.63 17.62 20.90
C MET A 17 -23.15 18.67 19.92
N THR A 18 -22.56 19.88 19.91
CA THR A 18 -22.88 20.93 18.94
C THR A 18 -22.56 20.50 17.52
N GLU A 19 -21.39 19.91 17.26
CA GLU A 19 -21.02 19.42 15.92
C GLU A 19 -21.97 18.32 15.44
N ASP A 20 -22.33 17.37 16.30
CA ASP A 20 -23.29 16.31 15.97
C ASP A 20 -24.68 16.90 15.67
N ALA A 21 -25.11 17.90 16.45
CA ALA A 21 -26.41 18.55 16.28
C ALA A 21 -26.54 19.37 14.97
N LYS A 22 -25.43 19.72 14.30
CA LYS A 22 -25.48 20.42 13.00
C LYS A 22 -25.97 19.56 11.85
N TRP A 23 -25.89 18.24 11.97
CA TRP A 23 -26.33 17.31 10.94
C TRP A 23 -27.86 17.22 10.81
N TYR A 24 -28.60 17.65 11.84
CA TYR A 24 -30.05 17.56 11.85
C TYR A 24 -30.69 18.94 11.64
N GLU A 25 -31.56 19.05 10.64
CA GLU A 25 -32.17 20.32 10.22
C GLU A 25 -32.89 21.05 11.37
N ARG A 26 -33.56 20.31 12.25
CA ARG A 26 -34.27 20.86 13.42
C ARG A 26 -33.35 21.48 14.47
N THR A 27 -32.13 20.97 14.63
CA THR A 27 -31.19 21.43 15.68
C THR A 27 -30.05 22.29 15.14
N LYS A 28 -29.85 22.30 13.82
CA LYS A 28 -28.75 23.02 13.14
C LYS A 28 -28.70 24.50 13.50
N GLY A 29 -29.84 25.19 13.53
CA GLY A 29 -29.89 26.61 13.87
C GLY A 29 -29.40 26.91 15.29
N VAL A 30 -29.81 26.09 16.26
CA VAL A 30 -29.37 26.22 17.66
C VAL A 30 -27.89 25.87 17.81
N ALA A 31 -27.42 24.83 17.12
CA ALA A 31 -26.02 24.42 17.14
C ALA A 31 -25.09 25.50 16.57
N ILE A 32 -25.44 26.10 15.42
CA ILE A 32 -24.67 27.21 14.82
C ILE A 32 -24.62 28.42 15.77
N LYS A 33 -25.75 28.74 16.42
CA LYS A 33 -25.80 29.81 17.41
C LYS A 33 -24.89 29.50 18.61
N LEU A 34 -24.89 28.26 19.08
CA LEU A 34 -24.09 27.83 20.23
C LEU A 34 -22.58 27.90 19.94
N GLU A 35 -22.12 27.48 18.76
CA GLU A 35 -20.71 27.67 18.31
C GLU A 35 -20.36 29.16 18.24
N SER A 36 -21.25 29.98 17.68
CA SER A 36 -21.03 31.42 17.55
C SER A 36 -20.93 32.10 18.93
N GLU A 37 -21.77 31.71 19.89
CA GLU A 37 -21.71 32.18 21.28
C GLU A 37 -20.41 31.75 21.98
N TRP A 38 -19.95 30.51 21.78
CA TRP A 38 -18.65 30.03 22.29
C TRP A 38 -17.49 30.88 21.73
N LEU A 39 -17.47 31.10 20.41
CA LEU A 39 -16.43 31.88 19.74
C LEU A 39 -16.40 33.32 20.27
N GLN A 40 -17.55 33.99 20.35
CA GLN A 40 -17.63 35.36 20.86
C GLN A 40 -17.25 35.45 22.34
N ALA A 41 -17.67 34.49 23.17
CA ALA A 41 -17.30 34.45 24.58
C ALA A 41 -15.78 34.30 24.77
N GLY A 42 -15.13 33.41 24.00
CA GLY A 42 -13.69 33.25 24.01
C GLY A 42 -12.96 34.52 23.57
N LEU A 43 -13.38 35.15 22.48
CA LEU A 43 -12.78 36.40 22.00
C LEU A 43 -12.93 37.54 23.02
N ASN A 44 -14.12 37.72 23.59
CA ASN A 44 -14.37 38.79 24.56
C ASN A 44 -13.58 38.60 25.87
N SER A 45 -13.38 37.35 26.28
CA SER A 45 -12.54 37.01 27.44
C SER A 45 -11.04 37.00 27.13
N ARG A 46 -10.63 37.29 25.88
CA ARG A 46 -9.24 37.21 25.39
C ARG A 46 -8.60 35.84 25.62
N THR A 47 -9.39 34.77 25.57
CA THR A 47 -8.88 33.40 25.65
C THR A 47 -7.98 33.14 24.45
N THR A 48 -6.69 32.82 24.67
CA THR A 48 -5.77 32.60 23.54
C THR A 48 -6.13 31.32 22.79
N PRO A 49 -5.74 31.20 21.50
CA PRO A 49 -5.93 29.95 20.76
C PRO A 49 -5.25 28.76 21.47
N ASP A 50 -4.11 28.97 22.13
CA ASP A 50 -3.46 27.95 22.96
C ASP A 50 -4.39 27.43 24.08
N THR A 51 -5.00 28.33 24.85
CA THR A 51 -5.91 27.99 25.94
C THR A 51 -7.21 27.38 25.41
N ALA A 52 -7.75 27.91 24.32
CA ALA A 52 -8.92 27.34 23.65
C ALA A 52 -8.66 25.89 23.21
N LEU A 53 -7.46 25.60 22.71
CA LEU A 53 -7.05 24.24 22.35
C LEU A 53 -7.10 23.28 23.54
N ILE A 54 -6.62 23.72 24.72
CA ILE A 54 -6.69 22.95 25.97
C ILE A 54 -8.14 22.72 26.39
N ASN A 55 -8.95 23.78 26.39
CA ASN A 55 -10.34 23.74 26.86
C ASN A 55 -11.21 22.79 26.03
N LEU A 56 -10.92 22.69 24.72
CA LEU A 56 -11.58 21.73 23.83
C LEU A 56 -11.19 20.27 24.09
N GLY A 57 -10.18 20.02 24.94
CA GLY A 57 -9.72 18.68 25.30
C GLY A 57 -9.27 17.87 24.08
N LEU A 58 -8.67 18.55 23.10
CA LEU A 58 -8.31 17.97 21.82
C LEU A 58 -7.17 16.93 21.98
N PRO A 59 -7.45 15.62 21.79
CA PRO A 59 -6.52 14.53 22.09
C PRO A 59 -5.39 14.40 21.04
N VAL A 60 -4.55 13.38 21.22
CA VAL A 60 -3.51 12.95 20.27
C VAL A 60 -4.08 12.68 18.86
N THR A 61 -5.37 12.31 18.74
CA THR A 61 -6.07 12.13 17.44
C THR A 61 -6.62 13.46 16.87
N LEU A 62 -5.86 14.54 17.08
CA LEU A 62 -6.24 15.94 16.83
C LEU A 62 -6.79 16.23 15.43
N LEU A 63 -6.22 15.61 14.40
CA LEU A 63 -6.60 15.82 12.99
C LEU A 63 -7.98 15.24 12.66
N GLU A 64 -8.54 14.42 13.55
CA GLU A 64 -9.83 13.74 13.35
C GLU A 64 -10.93 14.33 14.21
N SER A 65 -10.59 15.24 15.13
CA SER A 65 -11.60 15.86 15.97
C SER A 65 -12.43 16.83 15.13
N PRO A 66 -13.76 16.73 15.14
CA PRO A 66 -14.62 17.72 14.48
C PRO A 66 -14.42 19.12 15.08
N LEU A 67 -13.87 19.19 16.30
CA LEU A 67 -13.50 20.42 16.98
C LEU A 67 -12.23 21.10 16.42
N LEU A 68 -11.42 20.42 15.60
CA LEU A 68 -10.23 21.05 14.99
C LEU A 68 -10.65 22.22 14.11
N ASN A 69 -11.67 22.03 13.27
CA ASN A 69 -12.20 23.10 12.41
C ASN A 69 -12.78 24.26 13.23
N VAL A 70 -13.48 23.94 14.33
CA VAL A 70 -14.02 24.94 15.25
C VAL A 70 -12.88 25.75 15.89
N TRP A 71 -11.81 25.08 16.30
CA TRP A 71 -10.63 25.72 16.86
C TRP A 71 -9.86 26.56 15.83
N VAL A 72 -9.73 26.11 14.58
CA VAL A 72 -9.09 26.88 13.50
C VAL A 72 -9.87 28.17 13.24
N LYS A 73 -11.21 28.10 13.11
CA LYS A 73 -12.05 29.28 12.97
C LYS A 73 -11.88 30.26 14.13
N TYR A 74 -11.79 29.73 15.35
CA TYR A 74 -11.53 30.54 16.54
C TYR A 74 -10.16 31.23 16.48
N MET A 75 -9.11 30.50 16.11
CA MET A 75 -7.76 31.01 15.96
C MET A 75 -7.70 32.12 14.91
N ASP A 76 -8.33 31.92 13.74
CA ASP A 76 -8.38 32.92 12.68
C ASP A 76 -9.10 34.19 13.14
N ALA A 77 -10.27 34.04 13.77
CA ALA A 77 -10.99 35.18 14.34
C ALA A 77 -10.20 35.90 15.44
N PHE A 78 -9.47 35.14 16.27
CA PHE A 78 -8.59 35.70 17.31
C PHE A 78 -7.42 36.46 16.69
N ASN A 79 -6.78 35.91 15.66
CA ASN A 79 -5.65 36.52 14.97
C ASN A 79 -6.05 37.85 14.28
N VAL A 80 -7.26 37.91 13.73
CA VAL A 80 -7.82 39.16 13.16
C VAL A 80 -8.07 40.20 14.26
N ARG A 81 -8.64 39.79 15.40
CA ARG A 81 -8.98 40.71 16.50
C ARG A 81 -7.77 41.15 17.32
N TYR A 82 -6.73 40.33 17.40
CA TYR A 82 -5.52 40.55 18.20
C TYR A 82 -4.24 40.31 17.38
N PRO A 83 -3.91 41.18 16.40
CA PRO A 83 -2.78 40.97 15.49
C PRO A 83 -1.42 40.81 16.19
N ASP A 84 -1.22 41.53 17.31
CA ASP A 84 0.03 41.49 18.09
C ASP A 84 0.23 40.17 18.85
N LYS A 85 -0.83 39.38 19.00
CA LYS A 85 -0.83 38.07 19.68
C LYS A 85 -1.08 36.92 18.71
N LYS A 86 -0.95 37.17 17.40
CA LYS A 86 -1.23 36.17 16.38
C LYS A 86 -0.41 34.90 16.62
N THR A 87 -1.02 33.75 16.38
CA THR A 87 -0.36 32.45 16.42
C THR A 87 -0.76 31.64 15.21
N THR A 88 0.14 30.77 14.77
CA THR A 88 -0.20 29.73 13.80
C THR A 88 -0.67 28.46 14.50
N MET A 89 -1.31 27.58 13.74
CA MET A 89 -1.70 26.25 14.21
C MET A 89 -0.49 25.49 14.79
N ILE A 90 0.63 25.52 14.05
CA ILE A 90 1.86 24.83 14.44
C ILE A 90 2.46 25.45 15.70
N GLU A 91 2.49 26.77 15.83
CA GLU A 91 3.03 27.43 17.03
C GLU A 91 2.19 27.14 18.28
N ALA A 92 0.86 27.10 18.14
CA ALA A 92 -0.02 26.73 19.25
C ALA A 92 0.21 25.26 19.66
N PHE A 93 0.40 24.35 18.70
CA PHE A 93 0.76 22.96 18.97
C PHE A 93 2.13 22.80 19.62
N ILE A 94 3.10 23.64 19.22
CA ILE A 94 4.44 23.64 19.82
C ILE A 94 4.39 24.07 21.29
N ARG A 95 3.56 25.07 21.62
CA ARG A 95 3.45 25.63 22.97
C ARG A 95 2.68 24.70 23.92
N ASN A 96 1.71 23.98 23.40
CA ASN A 96 0.79 23.16 24.19
C ASN A 96 1.23 21.69 24.24
N ARG A 97 2.23 21.39 25.09
CA ARG A 97 2.86 20.07 25.23
C ARG A 97 2.09 19.06 26.10
N SER A 98 0.80 19.26 26.37
CA SER A 98 0.10 18.45 27.37
C SER A 98 0.00 16.96 26.98
N THR A 99 0.61 16.12 27.81
CA THR A 99 0.69 14.66 27.70
C THR A 99 -0.54 14.02 28.32
N THR A 100 -1.58 13.74 27.53
CA THR A 100 -2.59 12.75 27.94
C THR A 100 -2.24 11.41 27.32
N SER A 101 -1.43 10.67 28.07
CA SER A 101 -1.26 9.22 27.92
C SER A 101 -2.59 8.55 28.29
N SER A 102 -3.44 8.20 27.33
CA SER A 102 -4.55 7.28 27.59
C SER A 102 -4.53 6.10 26.62
N SER A 103 -4.04 4.98 27.16
CA SER A 103 -4.51 3.61 27.00
C SER A 103 -4.83 3.08 25.59
N TYR A 104 -3.96 2.18 25.13
CA TYR A 104 -4.26 0.86 24.55
C TYR A 104 -5.69 0.64 24.03
N TYR A 105 -6.06 1.29 22.93
CA TYR A 105 -7.06 0.76 22.00
C TYR A 105 -6.67 1.16 20.57
N ASN A 106 -6.59 0.15 19.70
CA ASN A 106 -6.33 0.19 18.25
C ASN A 106 -6.16 1.59 17.60
N LEU A 107 -4.92 2.09 17.59
CA LEU A 107 -4.46 3.29 16.86
C LEU A 107 -4.37 3.08 15.34
N SER A 108 -4.99 2.03 14.78
CA SER A 108 -4.92 1.74 13.33
C SER A 108 -5.60 2.79 12.45
N ASN A 109 -6.13 3.86 13.05
CA ASN A 109 -7.09 4.79 12.46
C ASN A 109 -6.89 6.24 12.94
N THR A 110 -5.67 6.71 13.19
CA THR A 110 -5.43 8.08 13.72
C THR A 110 -5.44 9.18 12.65
N PHE A 111 -5.40 8.79 11.36
CA PHE A 111 -5.44 9.70 10.22
C PHE A 111 -6.39 9.16 9.12
N ARG A 112 -7.65 8.92 9.47
CA ARG A 112 -8.68 8.44 8.53
C ARG A 112 -8.94 9.44 7.40
N ASP A 113 -8.88 10.75 7.69
CA ASP A 113 -8.99 11.81 6.69
C ASP A 113 -7.60 12.10 6.07
N LYS A 114 -7.25 11.30 5.07
CA LYS A 114 -6.00 11.45 4.31
C LYS A 114 -5.85 12.85 3.70
N PRO A 115 -6.89 13.48 3.11
CA PRO A 115 -6.82 14.87 2.67
C PRO A 115 -6.38 15.85 3.74
N LEU A 116 -7.05 15.90 4.90
CA LEU A 116 -6.72 16.84 5.98
C LEU A 116 -5.31 16.59 6.53
N PHE A 117 -4.93 15.32 6.69
CA PHE A 117 -3.59 14.94 7.09
C PHE A 117 -2.53 15.46 6.10
N ASN A 118 -2.73 15.23 4.81
CA ASN A 118 -1.79 15.69 3.78
C ASN A 118 -1.71 17.22 3.71
N THR A 119 -2.83 17.92 3.90
CA THR A 119 -2.86 19.39 4.00
C THR A 119 -2.05 19.88 5.20
N TRP A 120 -2.20 19.24 6.36
CA TRP A 120 -1.44 19.59 7.56
C TRP A 120 0.07 19.36 7.40
N ILE A 121 0.48 18.23 6.80
CA ILE A 121 1.90 17.96 6.51
C ILE A 121 2.45 19.01 5.51
N SER A 122 1.67 19.37 4.49
CA SER A 122 2.06 20.39 3.51
C SER A 122 2.20 21.77 4.15
N TYR A 123 1.29 22.12 5.07
CA TYR A 123 1.39 23.36 5.85
C TYR A 123 2.63 23.35 6.77
N MET A 124 2.94 22.21 7.39
CA MET A 124 4.16 22.04 8.18
C MET A 124 5.42 22.20 7.33
N ASN A 125 5.45 21.63 6.13
CA ASN A 125 6.53 21.86 5.17
C ASN A 125 6.69 23.35 4.85
N PHE A 126 5.59 24.03 4.52
CA PHE A 126 5.60 25.47 4.24
C PHE A 126 6.15 26.27 5.42
N PHE A 127 5.62 26.05 6.63
CA PHE A 127 6.07 26.74 7.84
C PHE A 127 7.55 26.52 8.13
N ILE A 128 8.06 25.30 8.00
CA ILE A 128 9.47 24.97 8.22
C ILE A 128 10.37 25.56 7.14
N THR A 129 9.88 25.65 5.89
CA THR A 129 10.62 26.27 4.79
C THR A 129 10.78 27.77 5.04
N GLU A 130 9.73 28.45 5.50
CA GLU A 130 9.74 29.87 5.85
C GLU A 130 10.44 30.17 7.19
N ASN A 131 10.51 29.19 8.10
CA ASN A 131 11.10 29.34 9.44
C ASN A 131 12.07 28.19 9.76
N PRO A 132 13.23 28.08 9.07
CA PRO A 132 14.13 26.94 9.24
C PRO A 132 14.67 26.76 10.67
N ASP A 133 14.83 27.85 11.41
CA ASP A 133 15.26 27.91 12.81
C ASP A 133 14.25 27.23 13.76
N LYS A 134 12.96 27.24 13.42
CA LYS A 134 11.90 26.61 14.21
C LYS A 134 11.77 25.10 13.97
N LYS A 135 12.44 24.53 12.96
CA LYS A 135 12.34 23.11 12.57
C LYS A 135 12.51 22.16 13.75
N ALA A 136 13.59 22.31 14.51
CA ALA A 136 13.87 21.44 15.66
C ALA A 136 12.75 21.51 16.71
N LYS A 137 12.17 22.70 16.92
CA LYS A 137 11.08 22.92 17.87
C LYS A 137 9.77 22.27 17.42
N VAL A 138 9.48 22.31 16.11
CA VAL A 138 8.33 21.61 15.50
C VAL A 138 8.44 20.11 15.76
N PHE A 139 9.57 19.49 15.36
CA PHE A 139 9.77 18.05 15.53
C PHE A 139 9.78 17.63 17.00
N SER A 140 10.39 18.42 17.88
CA SER A 140 10.35 18.15 19.34
C SER A 140 8.93 18.16 19.88
N ALA A 141 8.06 19.04 19.38
CA ALA A 141 6.65 19.06 19.77
C ALA A 141 5.90 17.83 19.24
N LEU A 142 6.21 17.36 18.03
CA LEU A 142 5.65 16.12 17.50
C LEU A 142 6.04 14.92 18.36
N GLU A 143 7.32 14.79 18.72
CA GLU A 143 7.80 13.68 19.56
C GLU A 143 7.23 13.73 20.98
N ALA A 144 6.92 14.91 21.51
CA ALA A 144 6.27 15.06 22.82
C ALA A 144 4.79 14.66 22.80
N ARG A 145 4.12 14.80 21.64
CA ARG A 145 2.67 14.63 21.53
C ARG A 145 2.26 13.29 20.93
N PHE A 146 3.09 12.73 20.05
CA PHE A 146 2.83 11.48 19.35
C PHE A 146 3.91 10.46 19.68
N SER A 147 3.51 9.20 19.85
CA SER A 147 4.42 8.07 19.99
C SER A 147 4.13 7.01 18.93
N ASP A 148 5.08 6.09 18.73
CA ASP A 148 4.91 4.88 17.91
C ASP A 148 4.29 5.15 16.53
N ARG A 149 3.22 4.42 16.18
CA ARG A 149 2.61 4.46 14.84
C ARG A 149 2.15 5.86 14.44
N PRO A 150 1.37 6.61 15.24
CA PRO A 150 1.00 7.99 14.89
C PRO A 150 2.20 8.89 14.57
N LEU A 151 3.25 8.84 15.40
CA LEU A 151 4.46 9.62 15.15
C LEU A 151 5.14 9.18 13.85
N ASN A 152 5.34 7.88 13.66
CA ASN A 152 6.00 7.37 12.47
C ASN A 152 5.21 7.63 11.19
N THR A 153 3.88 7.65 11.22
CA THR A 153 3.06 8.07 10.07
C THR A 153 3.30 9.53 9.71
N ILE A 154 3.40 10.43 10.70
CA ILE A 154 3.79 11.83 10.46
C ILE A 154 5.20 11.91 9.86
N LEU A 155 6.15 11.16 10.41
CA LEU A 155 7.54 11.14 9.94
C LEU A 155 7.65 10.57 8.52
N ASN A 156 6.88 9.53 8.17
CA ASN A 156 6.82 8.99 6.81
C ASN A 156 6.35 10.07 5.82
N ALA A 157 5.27 10.77 6.13
CA ALA A 157 4.76 11.83 5.27
C ALA A 157 5.73 13.03 5.20
N ALA A 158 6.31 13.44 6.33
CA ALA A 158 7.28 14.51 6.40
C ALA A 158 8.57 14.18 5.61
N SER A 159 8.94 12.90 5.54
CA SER A 159 10.13 12.46 4.81
C SER A 159 10.05 12.68 3.29
N ASN A 160 8.83 12.85 2.76
CA ASN A 160 8.62 13.15 1.35
C ASN A 160 8.92 14.62 0.99
N PHE A 161 9.22 15.47 1.97
CA PHE A 161 9.53 16.88 1.76
C PHE A 161 11.01 17.16 2.02
N PRO A 162 11.78 17.72 1.06
CA PRO A 162 13.21 17.96 1.23
C PRO A 162 13.57 18.80 2.47
N SER A 163 12.70 19.74 2.87
CA SER A 163 12.91 20.60 4.04
C SER A 163 12.90 19.82 5.37
N MET A 164 12.24 18.66 5.41
CA MET A 164 11.95 17.86 6.59
C MET A 164 12.62 16.48 6.57
N GLU A 165 12.99 16.00 5.38
CA GLU A 165 13.48 14.65 5.12
C GLU A 165 14.55 14.18 6.10
N SER A 166 15.67 14.91 6.19
CA SER A 166 16.80 14.51 7.02
C SER A 166 16.45 14.40 8.51
N THR A 167 15.57 15.28 9.00
CA THR A 167 15.14 15.27 10.41
C THR A 167 14.19 14.11 10.67
N ALA A 168 13.23 13.88 9.77
CA ALA A 168 12.30 12.76 9.88
C ALA A 168 13.04 11.41 9.89
N ILE A 169 13.95 11.20 8.93
CA ILE A 169 14.76 9.97 8.83
C ILE A 169 15.63 9.78 10.09
N LYS A 170 16.22 10.85 10.61
CA LYS A 170 17.04 10.78 11.83
C LYS A 170 16.21 10.32 13.04
N ILE A 171 15.02 10.88 13.22
CA ILE A 171 14.12 10.46 14.32
C ILE A 171 13.72 8.99 14.15
N GLN A 172 13.31 8.57 12.95
CA GLN A 172 12.94 7.19 12.68
C GLN A 172 14.09 6.21 12.93
N THR A 173 15.31 6.58 12.53
CA THR A 173 16.52 5.77 12.80
C THR A 173 16.73 5.57 14.29
N SER A 174 16.59 6.62 15.09
CA SER A 174 16.67 6.53 16.56
C SER A 174 15.55 5.65 17.15
N LYS A 175 14.31 5.72 16.63
CA LYS A 175 13.22 4.85 17.08
C LYS A 175 13.49 3.38 16.79
N ILE A 176 14.02 3.06 15.60
CA ILE A 176 14.43 1.70 15.23
C ILE A 176 15.48 1.16 16.21
N GLN A 177 16.43 1.97 16.66
CA GLN A 177 17.39 1.55 17.69
C GLN A 177 16.71 1.18 19.02
N GLY A 178 15.67 1.91 19.43
CA GLY A 178 14.85 1.54 20.58
C GLY A 178 14.15 0.18 20.41
N TYR A 179 13.64 -0.11 19.20
CA TYR A 179 13.04 -1.41 18.86
C TYR A 179 14.08 -2.54 18.80
N VAL A 180 15.32 -2.23 18.41
CA VAL A 180 16.47 -3.14 18.49
C VAL A 180 16.79 -3.50 19.94
N ALA A 181 16.86 -2.50 20.81
CA ALA A 181 17.19 -2.69 22.23
C ALA A 181 16.11 -3.50 22.97
N SER A 182 14.84 -3.30 22.61
CA SER A 182 13.70 -4.04 23.20
C SER A 182 13.41 -5.38 22.50
N ASN A 183 14.22 -5.81 21.53
CA ASN A 183 14.05 -7.03 20.74
C ASN A 183 12.61 -7.25 20.24
N LYS A 184 11.96 -6.19 19.77
CA LYS A 184 10.60 -6.29 19.22
C LYS A 184 10.56 -7.17 17.98
N SER A 185 9.40 -7.75 17.69
CA SER A 185 9.19 -8.51 16.46
C SER A 185 9.33 -7.60 15.22
N PRO A 186 10.05 -8.00 14.15
CA PRO A 186 9.99 -7.39 12.84
C PRO A 186 8.58 -7.10 12.33
N TYR A 187 7.62 -8.00 12.55
CA TYR A 187 6.22 -7.79 12.18
C TYR A 187 5.62 -6.58 12.92
N ASP A 188 5.78 -6.52 14.24
CA ASP A 188 5.27 -5.40 15.05
C ASP A 188 5.95 -4.09 14.66
N VAL A 189 7.26 -4.11 14.45
CA VAL A 189 8.00 -2.90 14.06
C VAL A 189 7.57 -2.38 12.69
N PHE A 190 7.22 -3.26 11.75
CA PHE A 190 6.66 -2.83 10.46
C PHE A 190 5.38 -2.00 10.66
N LYS A 191 4.51 -2.43 11.57
CA LYS A 191 3.27 -1.73 11.94
C LYS A 191 3.53 -0.47 12.77
N LEU A 192 4.47 -0.50 13.71
CA LEU A 192 4.84 0.66 14.53
C LEU A 192 5.49 1.77 13.70
N LEU A 193 6.23 1.41 12.64
CA LEU A 193 6.79 2.35 11.68
C LEU A 193 5.76 2.84 10.65
N GLY A 194 4.52 2.34 10.67
CA GLY A 194 3.47 2.71 9.73
C GLY A 194 3.81 2.42 8.27
N ILE A 195 4.66 1.41 8.01
CA ILE A 195 5.16 1.10 6.67
C ILE A 195 4.03 0.57 5.78
N ASP A 196 3.05 -0.12 6.36
CA ASP A 196 1.84 -0.61 5.68
C ASP A 196 0.90 0.48 5.17
N ASP A 197 1.18 1.76 5.47
CA ASP A 197 0.35 2.90 5.09
C ASP A 197 1.12 3.96 4.28
N VAL A 198 2.34 3.63 3.83
CA VAL A 198 3.19 4.52 3.01
C VAL A 198 2.69 4.64 1.57
N GLY A 199 1.91 3.66 1.10
CA GLY A 199 1.45 3.58 -0.29
C GLY A 199 2.47 2.92 -1.22
N ASP A 200 2.25 3.05 -2.53
CA ASP A 200 2.89 2.18 -3.54
C ASP A 200 4.40 2.46 -3.75
N HIS A 201 4.93 3.58 -3.26
CA HIS A 201 6.35 3.93 -3.35
C HIS A 201 7.21 3.36 -2.21
N VAL A 202 6.63 2.54 -1.32
CA VAL A 202 7.26 2.05 -0.08
C VAL A 202 8.64 1.42 -0.26
N LEU A 203 8.85 0.66 -1.35
CA LEU A 203 10.11 -0.06 -1.58
C LEU A 203 11.31 0.88 -1.77
N GLY A 204 11.06 2.12 -2.21
CA GLY A 204 12.08 3.16 -2.37
C GLY A 204 12.35 3.98 -1.11
N THR A 205 11.58 3.79 -0.03
CA THR A 205 11.69 4.63 1.17
C THR A 205 12.83 4.21 2.09
N SER A 206 13.46 5.18 2.73
CA SER A 206 14.53 4.96 3.72
C SER A 206 14.05 4.19 4.96
N VAL A 207 12.78 4.37 5.37
CA VAL A 207 12.16 3.63 6.47
C VAL A 207 12.04 2.14 6.16
N PHE A 208 11.63 1.77 4.94
CA PHE A 208 11.55 0.37 4.52
C PHE A 208 12.94 -0.28 4.46
N GLN A 209 13.93 0.42 3.90
CA GLN A 209 15.32 -0.07 3.84
C GLN A 209 15.93 -0.25 5.25
N SER A 210 15.61 0.65 6.17
CA SER A 210 16.05 0.55 7.57
C SER A 210 15.38 -0.60 8.30
N TRP A 211 14.09 -0.81 8.06
CA TRP A 211 13.36 -1.95 8.58
C TRP A 211 13.88 -3.29 8.03
N LEU A 212 14.22 -3.38 6.74
CA LEU A 212 14.83 -4.60 6.18
C LEU A 212 16.18 -4.95 6.84
N ARG A 213 17.02 -3.93 7.13
CA ARG A 213 18.26 -4.14 7.91
C ARG A 213 17.94 -4.62 9.31
N TYR A 214 16.94 -4.02 9.96
CA TYR A 214 16.46 -4.46 11.26
C TYR A 214 16.02 -5.92 11.28
N VAL A 215 15.27 -6.40 10.28
CA VAL A 215 14.86 -7.82 10.19
C VAL A 215 16.09 -8.74 10.10
N LYS A 216 17.10 -8.37 9.31
CA LYS A 216 18.36 -9.13 9.21
C LYS A 216 19.08 -9.21 10.55
N ASP A 217 19.20 -8.08 11.26
CA ASP A 217 19.86 -8.02 12.56
C ASP A 217 19.07 -8.75 13.65
N PHE A 218 17.74 -8.68 13.62
CA PHE A 218 16.86 -9.46 14.48
C PHE A 218 17.06 -10.97 14.25
N ASN A 219 17.01 -11.43 13.00
CA ASN A 219 17.16 -12.85 12.67
C ASN A 219 18.57 -13.40 12.96
N LYS A 220 19.60 -12.54 12.90
CA LYS A 220 20.96 -12.90 13.31
C LYS A 220 21.07 -13.10 14.83
N ARG A 221 20.40 -12.25 15.62
CA ARG A 221 20.37 -12.35 17.09
C ARG A 221 19.44 -13.44 17.60
N ASN A 222 18.40 -13.78 16.84
CA ASN A 222 17.38 -14.76 17.20
C ASN A 222 17.37 -15.95 16.23
N PRO A 223 18.45 -16.77 16.15
CA PRO A 223 18.59 -17.81 15.11
C PRO A 223 17.53 -18.91 15.16
N MET A 224 16.93 -19.17 16.33
CA MET A 224 15.86 -20.15 16.53
C MET A 224 14.45 -19.58 16.35
N HIS A 225 14.32 -18.24 16.26
CA HIS A 225 13.05 -17.53 16.13
C HIS A 225 13.13 -16.50 15.00
N LYS A 226 13.63 -16.93 13.84
CA LYS A 226 13.73 -16.06 12.67
C LYS A 226 12.33 -15.69 12.20
N GLU A 227 12.12 -14.41 11.94
CA GLU A 227 10.88 -13.87 11.41
C GLU A 227 11.00 -13.51 9.92
N SER A 228 9.86 -13.59 9.22
CA SER A 228 9.77 -13.27 7.81
C SER A 228 9.78 -11.76 7.59
N TRP A 229 10.62 -11.29 6.68
CA TRP A 229 10.55 -9.91 6.19
C TRP A 229 9.43 -9.72 5.15
N TYR A 230 8.97 -10.77 4.49
CA TYR A 230 7.99 -10.65 3.41
C TYR A 230 6.54 -10.71 3.93
N GLU A 231 6.30 -11.46 5.00
CA GLU A 231 4.95 -11.62 5.57
C GLU A 231 4.31 -10.30 6.01
N PRO A 232 4.98 -9.39 6.75
CA PRO A 232 4.41 -8.10 7.12
C PRO A 232 4.04 -7.26 5.89
N LEU A 233 4.85 -7.33 4.81
CA LEU A 233 4.59 -6.66 3.56
C LEU A 233 3.36 -7.25 2.85
N ARG A 234 3.26 -8.59 2.75
CA ARG A 234 2.11 -9.30 2.17
C ARG A 234 0.80 -9.02 2.91
N VAL A 235 0.84 -9.02 4.25
CA VAL A 235 -0.35 -8.75 5.07
C VAL A 235 -0.69 -7.26 5.09
N GLY A 236 0.31 -6.39 5.16
CA GLY A 236 0.11 -4.94 5.24
C GLY A 236 -0.43 -4.31 3.96
N TYR A 237 0.01 -4.79 2.80
CA TYR A 237 -0.37 -4.25 1.50
C TYR A 237 -1.46 -5.03 0.78
N ASP A 238 -1.97 -6.12 1.36
CA ASP A 238 -2.86 -7.06 0.70
C ASP A 238 -2.29 -7.68 -0.60
N TRP A 239 -3.07 -8.57 -1.21
CA TRP A 239 -2.64 -9.29 -2.42
C TRP A 239 -2.37 -8.34 -3.60
N PHE A 240 -3.27 -7.39 -3.84
CA PHE A 240 -3.19 -6.47 -4.97
C PHE A 240 -2.21 -5.33 -4.70
N GLY A 241 -2.02 -4.89 -3.46
CA GLY A 241 -1.04 -3.87 -3.15
C GLY A 241 0.41 -4.34 -3.26
N VAL A 242 0.70 -5.63 -3.03
CA VAL A 242 2.04 -6.16 -3.35
C VAL A 242 2.31 -6.09 -4.86
N GLU A 243 1.33 -6.33 -5.71
CA GLU A 243 1.48 -6.15 -7.16
C GLU A 243 1.77 -4.68 -7.50
N ARG A 244 0.97 -3.75 -6.98
CA ARG A 244 1.16 -2.31 -7.24
C ARG A 244 2.54 -1.79 -6.79
N ILE A 245 3.03 -2.18 -5.61
CA ILE A 245 4.33 -1.69 -5.13
C ILE A 245 5.50 -2.25 -5.96
N ILE A 246 5.36 -3.48 -6.50
CA ILE A 246 6.35 -4.07 -7.42
C ILE A 246 6.35 -3.27 -8.73
N GLU A 247 5.17 -3.06 -9.33
CA GLU A 247 5.00 -2.34 -10.59
C GLU A 247 5.51 -0.90 -10.50
N GLN A 248 5.17 -0.19 -9.41
CA GLN A 248 5.64 1.16 -9.16
C GLN A 248 7.16 1.21 -8.98
N ALA A 249 7.74 0.24 -8.25
CA ALA A 249 9.19 0.18 -8.03
C ALA A 249 9.97 -0.22 -9.29
N LEU A 250 9.35 -0.87 -10.29
CA LEU A 250 9.99 -1.15 -11.58
C LEU A 250 10.17 0.10 -12.44
N GLN A 251 9.37 1.15 -12.22
CA GLN A 251 9.45 2.40 -12.98
C GLN A 251 10.69 3.24 -12.66
N ASN A 252 11.35 2.98 -11.52
CA ASN A 252 12.53 3.72 -11.09
C ASN A 252 13.77 2.80 -11.06
N PRO A 253 14.83 3.09 -11.83
CA PRO A 253 16.06 2.28 -11.87
C PRO A 253 16.68 2.03 -10.49
N ARG A 254 16.54 2.96 -9.54
CA ARG A 254 17.08 2.82 -8.18
C ARG A 254 16.34 1.77 -7.35
N THR A 255 15.10 1.44 -7.71
CA THR A 255 14.25 0.50 -6.97
C THR A 255 14.04 -0.83 -7.71
N VAL A 256 14.61 -1.03 -8.90
CA VAL A 256 14.48 -2.28 -9.66
C VAL A 256 15.00 -3.49 -8.88
N ASN A 257 16.14 -3.37 -8.19
CA ASN A 257 16.72 -4.48 -7.44
C ASN A 257 15.85 -4.91 -6.26
N ILE A 258 15.32 -3.95 -5.50
CA ILE A 258 14.42 -4.26 -4.38
C ILE A 258 13.07 -4.78 -4.90
N SER A 259 12.57 -4.26 -6.02
CA SER A 259 11.36 -4.77 -6.68
C SER A 259 11.51 -6.25 -7.06
N LYS A 260 12.62 -6.63 -7.73
CA LYS A 260 12.93 -8.02 -8.07
C LYS A 260 13.06 -8.91 -6.83
N MET A 261 13.60 -8.39 -5.72
CA MET A 261 13.67 -9.12 -4.45
C MET A 261 12.26 -9.43 -3.90
N VAL A 262 11.35 -8.46 -3.95
CA VAL A 262 9.95 -8.63 -3.52
C VAL A 262 9.17 -9.54 -4.46
N GLU A 263 9.36 -9.42 -5.78
CA GLU A 263 8.75 -10.33 -6.76
C GLU A 263 9.19 -11.78 -6.51
N ASN A 264 10.49 -12.03 -6.29
CA ASN A 264 10.97 -13.36 -5.96
C ASN A 264 10.38 -13.90 -4.65
N ALA A 265 10.26 -13.06 -3.61
CA ALA A 265 9.65 -13.46 -2.34
C ALA A 265 8.17 -13.83 -2.51
N ARG A 266 7.42 -13.07 -3.31
CA ARG A 266 6.03 -13.39 -3.69
C ARG A 266 5.93 -14.77 -4.35
N LEU A 267 6.80 -15.07 -5.30
CA LEU A 267 6.82 -16.39 -5.95
C LEU A 267 7.16 -17.51 -4.97
N GLN A 268 8.10 -17.30 -4.05
CA GLN A 268 8.43 -18.30 -3.02
C GLN A 268 7.28 -18.52 -2.04
N ASP A 269 6.56 -17.47 -1.68
CA ASP A 269 5.34 -17.58 -0.86
C ASP A 269 4.28 -18.41 -1.59
N TRP A 270 4.03 -18.15 -2.88
CA TRP A 270 3.11 -18.97 -3.68
C TRP A 270 3.50 -20.45 -3.72
N LEU A 271 4.80 -20.74 -3.84
CA LEU A 271 5.32 -22.11 -3.76
C LEU A 271 5.08 -22.74 -2.38
N ASN A 272 5.27 -21.98 -1.29
CA ASN A 272 5.03 -22.46 0.07
C ASN A 272 3.56 -22.81 0.30
N TRP A 273 2.65 -22.00 -0.23
CA TRP A 273 1.20 -22.25 -0.22
C TRP A 273 0.72 -23.24 -1.29
N LYS A 274 1.64 -23.84 -2.06
CA LYS A 274 1.36 -24.81 -3.12
C LYS A 274 0.34 -24.31 -4.16
N HIS A 275 0.38 -23.02 -4.51
CA HIS A 275 -0.44 -22.53 -5.61
C HIS A 275 -0.01 -23.18 -6.92
N SER A 276 -0.95 -23.80 -7.65
CA SER A 276 -0.63 -24.45 -8.92
C SER A 276 -0.15 -23.41 -9.95
N PRO A 277 0.65 -23.82 -10.96
CA PRO A 277 1.00 -22.93 -12.06
C PRO A 277 -0.23 -22.34 -12.76
N GLU A 278 -1.35 -23.06 -12.83
CA GLU A 278 -2.62 -22.54 -13.32
C GLU A 278 -3.11 -21.33 -12.50
N LYS A 279 -3.18 -21.46 -11.17
CA LYS A 279 -3.57 -20.32 -10.29
C LYS A 279 -2.59 -19.16 -10.39
N ALA A 280 -1.29 -19.44 -10.43
CA ALA A 280 -0.26 -18.41 -10.58
C ALA A 280 -0.37 -17.65 -11.92
N PHE A 281 -0.90 -18.29 -12.97
CA PHE A 281 -1.18 -17.64 -14.25
C PHE A 281 -2.23 -16.54 -14.09
N HIS A 282 -3.34 -16.87 -13.43
CA HIS A 282 -4.40 -15.92 -13.08
C HIS A 282 -3.94 -14.82 -12.14
N PHE A 283 -3.09 -15.14 -11.16
CA PHE A 283 -2.53 -14.15 -10.25
C PHE A 283 -1.65 -13.11 -10.93
N LEU A 284 -1.14 -13.42 -12.12
CA LEU A 284 -0.36 -12.51 -12.96
C LEU A 284 -1.21 -11.86 -14.07
N HIS A 285 -2.54 -12.08 -14.06
CA HIS A 285 -3.50 -11.58 -15.04
C HIS A 285 -3.12 -11.93 -16.49
N LEU A 286 -2.42 -13.05 -16.69
CA LEU A 286 -1.91 -13.42 -18.00
C LEU A 286 -3.03 -13.81 -18.96
N GLU A 287 -4.17 -14.28 -18.46
CA GLU A 287 -5.36 -14.61 -19.25
C GLU A 287 -5.92 -13.38 -20.01
N LYS A 288 -5.67 -12.17 -19.49
CA LYS A 288 -6.13 -10.91 -20.08
C LYS A 288 -5.21 -10.37 -21.18
N ALA A 289 -4.00 -10.90 -21.31
CA ALA A 289 -3.01 -10.41 -22.27
C ALA A 289 -3.29 -10.89 -23.72
N GLY A 290 -4.18 -11.87 -23.89
CA GLY A 290 -4.61 -12.36 -25.19
C GLY A 290 -3.43 -12.81 -26.05
N GLU A 291 -3.32 -12.27 -27.27
CA GLU A 291 -2.24 -12.62 -28.19
C GLU A 291 -0.84 -12.19 -27.71
N GLN A 292 -0.77 -11.18 -26.83
CA GLN A 292 0.49 -10.64 -26.31
C GLN A 292 1.02 -11.41 -25.09
N THR A 293 0.31 -12.47 -24.66
CA THR A 293 0.65 -13.24 -23.47
C THR A 293 2.08 -13.75 -23.47
N LEU A 294 2.54 -14.39 -24.54
CA LEU A 294 3.89 -14.99 -24.59
C LEU A 294 5.02 -13.95 -24.64
N ALA A 295 4.74 -12.75 -25.15
CA ALA A 295 5.68 -11.64 -25.19
C ALA A 295 5.75 -10.88 -23.85
N SER A 296 4.73 -11.00 -22.99
CA SER A 296 4.62 -10.28 -21.73
C SER A 296 5.77 -10.60 -20.76
N PRO A 297 6.35 -9.61 -20.08
CA PRO A 297 7.28 -9.84 -18.96
C PRO A 297 6.68 -10.73 -17.86
N LYS A 298 5.36 -10.61 -17.60
CA LYS A 298 4.66 -11.44 -16.61
C LYS A 298 4.69 -12.93 -17.00
N PHE A 299 4.76 -13.26 -18.29
CA PHE A 299 4.89 -14.65 -18.75
C PHE A 299 6.28 -15.22 -18.46
N LYS A 300 7.33 -14.41 -18.51
CA LYS A 300 8.68 -14.82 -18.06
C LYS A 300 8.68 -15.14 -16.56
N THR A 301 8.00 -14.30 -15.76
CA THR A 301 7.80 -14.54 -14.31
C THR A 301 7.04 -15.85 -14.07
N TRP A 302 5.94 -16.08 -14.79
CA TRP A 302 5.17 -17.32 -14.69
C TRP A 302 5.96 -18.57 -15.13
N SER A 303 6.71 -18.49 -16.23
CA SER A 303 7.54 -19.58 -16.74
C SER A 303 8.61 -20.00 -15.72
N LYS A 304 9.22 -19.02 -15.05
CA LYS A 304 10.12 -19.27 -13.92
C LYS A 304 9.37 -19.99 -12.79
N TYR A 305 8.21 -19.48 -12.39
CA TYR A 305 7.40 -20.09 -11.34
C TYR A 305 7.01 -21.54 -11.65
N LEU A 306 6.60 -21.83 -12.89
CA LEU A 306 6.29 -23.18 -13.37
C LEU A 306 7.49 -24.12 -13.18
N ASN A 307 8.69 -23.69 -13.56
CA ASN A 307 9.90 -24.49 -13.39
C ASN A 307 10.21 -24.76 -11.91
N ASP A 308 10.12 -23.72 -11.07
CA ASP A 308 10.36 -23.85 -9.63
C ASP A 308 9.31 -24.76 -8.95
N PHE A 309 8.04 -24.66 -9.37
CA PHE A 309 6.95 -25.51 -8.90
C PHE A 309 7.18 -26.97 -9.27
N ASN A 310 7.47 -27.25 -10.55
CA ASN A 310 7.73 -28.61 -11.04
C ASN A 310 8.94 -29.25 -10.35
N LYS A 311 9.96 -28.45 -10.01
CA LYS A 311 11.13 -28.91 -9.26
C LYS A 311 10.78 -29.25 -7.81
N ARG A 312 9.94 -28.45 -7.17
CA ARG A 312 9.55 -28.64 -5.75
C ARG A 312 8.49 -29.71 -5.56
N TYR A 313 7.59 -29.88 -6.54
CA TYR A 313 6.47 -30.82 -6.50
C TYR A 313 6.46 -31.74 -7.73
N PRO A 314 7.40 -32.70 -7.84
CA PRO A 314 7.53 -33.57 -9.01
C PRO A 314 6.26 -34.37 -9.34
N ASP A 315 5.48 -34.77 -8.33
CA ASP A 315 4.25 -35.55 -8.50
C ASP A 315 3.08 -34.73 -9.04
N GLN A 316 3.17 -33.40 -8.97
CA GLN A 316 2.16 -32.45 -9.46
C GLN A 316 2.66 -31.66 -10.67
N LYS A 317 3.78 -32.08 -11.25
CA LYS A 317 4.41 -31.35 -12.35
C LYS A 317 3.46 -31.21 -13.52
N THR A 318 3.48 -30.04 -14.15
CA THR A 318 2.71 -29.76 -15.37
C THR A 318 3.63 -29.20 -16.44
N THR A 319 3.15 -29.14 -17.69
CA THR A 319 3.91 -28.57 -18.80
C THR A 319 3.46 -27.14 -19.06
N MET A 320 4.30 -26.36 -19.74
CA MET A 320 3.93 -25.02 -20.19
C MET A 320 2.67 -25.02 -21.05
N LEU A 321 2.55 -26.01 -21.96
CA LEU A 321 1.36 -26.18 -22.78
C LEU A 321 0.11 -26.45 -21.92
N ASN A 322 0.19 -27.36 -20.96
CA ASN A 322 -0.95 -27.67 -20.10
C ASN A 322 -1.34 -26.46 -19.23
N GLY A 323 -0.36 -25.70 -18.73
CA GLY A 323 -0.62 -24.44 -18.01
C GLY A 323 -1.33 -23.41 -18.87
N LEU A 324 -0.89 -23.22 -20.13
CA LEU A 324 -1.58 -22.36 -21.09
C LEU A 324 -3.00 -22.86 -21.38
N ARG A 325 -3.19 -24.15 -21.64
CA ARG A 325 -4.50 -24.76 -21.95
C ARG A 325 -5.49 -24.77 -20.78
N ALA A 326 -4.99 -24.72 -19.55
CA ALA A 326 -5.84 -24.54 -18.37
C ALA A 326 -6.48 -23.14 -18.31
N ASN A 327 -5.85 -22.16 -18.98
CA ASN A 327 -6.27 -20.75 -18.96
C ASN A 327 -6.83 -20.26 -20.32
N TYR A 328 -6.46 -20.92 -21.41
CA TYR A 328 -6.88 -20.64 -22.77
C TYR A 328 -7.49 -21.88 -23.41
N ILE A 329 -8.74 -21.79 -23.87
CA ILE A 329 -9.28 -22.80 -24.78
C ILE A 329 -8.48 -22.80 -26.09
N ASP A 330 -8.37 -23.96 -26.74
CA ASP A 330 -7.51 -24.13 -27.92
C ASP A 330 -7.81 -23.10 -29.03
N ARG A 331 -9.08 -22.68 -29.21
CA ARG A 331 -9.47 -21.62 -30.17
C ARG A 331 -8.81 -20.26 -29.91
N LEU A 332 -8.52 -19.93 -28.64
CA LEU A 332 -7.83 -18.70 -28.25
C LEU A 332 -6.30 -18.90 -28.20
N LEU A 333 -5.86 -20.14 -27.98
CA LEU A 333 -4.43 -20.48 -27.96
C LEU A 333 -3.77 -20.31 -29.33
N LEU A 334 -4.45 -20.68 -30.41
CA LEU A 334 -3.89 -20.65 -31.77
C LEU A 334 -3.51 -19.24 -32.25
N PRO A 335 -4.41 -18.22 -32.18
CA PRO A 335 -4.06 -16.85 -32.52
C PRO A 335 -2.89 -16.30 -31.70
N MET A 336 -2.84 -16.62 -30.39
CA MET A 336 -1.71 -16.25 -29.53
C MET A 336 -0.39 -16.90 -29.98
N LEU A 337 -0.41 -18.20 -30.33
CA LEU A 337 0.78 -18.87 -30.86
C LEU A 337 1.21 -18.31 -32.21
N LYS A 338 0.26 -17.91 -33.08
CA LYS A 338 0.55 -17.25 -34.34
C LYS A 338 1.23 -15.91 -34.12
N ALA A 339 0.64 -15.04 -33.30
CA ALA A 339 1.21 -13.73 -32.98
C ALA A 339 2.63 -13.88 -32.41
N ALA A 340 2.83 -14.81 -31.48
CA ALA A 340 4.14 -15.10 -30.92
C ALA A 340 5.13 -15.73 -31.93
N LYS A 341 4.65 -16.44 -32.95
CA LYS A 341 5.48 -16.97 -34.04
C LYS A 341 5.99 -15.85 -34.95
N ASN A 342 5.21 -14.80 -35.11
CA ASN A 342 5.56 -13.63 -35.94
C ASN A 342 6.47 -12.62 -35.21
N ASP A 343 6.63 -12.74 -33.89
CA ASP A 343 7.58 -11.95 -33.11
C ASP A 343 8.91 -12.72 -32.97
N PRO A 344 10.05 -12.18 -33.47
CA PRO A 344 11.35 -12.83 -33.39
C PRO A 344 11.79 -13.22 -31.98
N SER A 345 11.35 -12.49 -30.96
CA SER A 345 11.70 -12.74 -29.56
C SER A 345 10.98 -13.96 -28.98
N THR A 346 9.85 -14.37 -29.57
CA THR A 346 9.03 -15.50 -29.12
C THR A 346 8.87 -16.61 -30.16
N GLU A 347 9.39 -16.44 -31.39
CA GLU A 347 9.21 -17.35 -32.52
C GLU A 347 9.54 -18.81 -32.17
N LYS A 348 10.74 -19.01 -31.59
CA LYS A 348 11.22 -20.35 -31.20
C LYS A 348 10.30 -20.99 -30.15
N LEU A 349 9.85 -20.20 -29.18
CA LEU A 349 8.95 -20.67 -28.13
C LEU A 349 7.58 -21.06 -28.73
N ALA A 350 7.02 -20.20 -29.58
CA ALA A 350 5.75 -20.45 -30.25
C ALA A 350 5.80 -21.72 -31.11
N SER A 351 6.87 -21.90 -31.88
CA SER A 351 7.09 -23.10 -32.70
C SER A 351 7.16 -24.38 -31.85
N ASN A 352 7.86 -24.32 -30.70
CA ASN A 352 7.92 -25.43 -29.76
C ASN A 352 6.54 -25.75 -29.15
N LEU A 353 5.76 -24.74 -28.80
CA LEU A 353 4.40 -24.91 -28.26
C LEU A 353 3.42 -25.46 -29.31
N GLN A 354 3.51 -25.02 -30.57
CA GLN A 354 2.75 -25.61 -31.68
C GLN A 354 3.06 -27.10 -31.84
N ASN A 355 4.35 -27.47 -31.82
CA ASN A 355 4.76 -28.88 -31.90
C ASN A 355 4.28 -29.69 -30.69
N ALA A 356 4.33 -29.12 -29.49
CA ALA A 356 3.82 -29.75 -28.28
C ALA A 356 2.28 -29.96 -28.36
N LEU A 357 1.54 -29.00 -28.92
CA LEU A 357 0.10 -29.12 -29.12
C LEU A 357 -0.25 -30.25 -30.11
N ILE A 358 0.45 -30.33 -31.23
CA ILE A 358 0.31 -31.44 -32.20
C ILE A 358 0.60 -32.79 -31.52
N ASN A 359 1.67 -32.89 -30.73
CA ASN A 359 2.00 -34.11 -29.98
C ASN A 359 0.89 -34.46 -28.98
N LYS A 360 0.31 -33.46 -28.34
CA LYS A 360 -0.79 -33.65 -27.39
C LYS A 360 -2.04 -34.17 -28.10
N TRP A 361 -2.39 -33.66 -29.28
CA TRP A 361 -3.49 -34.21 -30.10
C TRP A 361 -3.26 -35.67 -30.50
N LEU A 362 -2.00 -36.09 -30.73
CA LEU A 362 -1.67 -37.50 -31.02
C LEU A 362 -1.92 -38.39 -29.79
N VAL A 363 -1.43 -37.96 -28.62
CA VAL A 363 -1.64 -38.69 -27.36
C VAL A 363 -3.13 -38.78 -27.02
N ASP A 364 -3.87 -37.70 -27.24
CA ASP A 364 -5.31 -37.63 -26.99
C ASP A 364 -6.15 -38.33 -28.08
N LYS A 365 -5.49 -38.91 -29.10
CA LYS A 365 -6.12 -39.61 -30.24
C LYS A 365 -7.26 -38.80 -30.88
N LYS A 366 -7.06 -37.50 -31.04
CA LYS A 366 -8.05 -36.61 -31.65
C LYS A 366 -8.33 -37.03 -33.10
N LYS A 367 -9.59 -36.99 -33.52
CA LYS A 367 -9.93 -37.21 -34.93
C LYS A 367 -9.68 -35.92 -35.72
N PRO A 368 -9.11 -35.97 -36.93
CA PRO A 368 -8.92 -34.79 -37.77
C PRO A 368 -10.23 -34.00 -37.97
N GLU A 369 -11.35 -34.67 -38.17
CA GLU A 369 -12.67 -34.04 -38.39
C GLU A 369 -13.14 -33.27 -37.14
N ASP A 370 -12.82 -33.80 -35.95
CA ASP A 370 -13.11 -33.11 -34.69
C ASP A 370 -12.25 -31.85 -34.52
N LEU A 371 -10.99 -31.88 -34.96
CA LEU A 371 -10.10 -30.73 -34.92
C LEU A 371 -10.57 -29.63 -35.89
N TYR A 372 -10.91 -29.99 -37.13
CA TYR A 372 -11.48 -29.04 -38.10
C TYR A 372 -12.76 -28.38 -37.57
N ARG A 373 -13.67 -29.17 -36.98
CA ARG A 373 -14.90 -28.65 -36.37
C ARG A 373 -14.64 -27.77 -35.14
N MET A 374 -13.69 -28.14 -34.29
CA MET A 374 -13.36 -27.40 -33.07
C MET A 374 -12.67 -26.06 -33.37
N LEU A 375 -11.86 -26.03 -34.42
CA LEU A 375 -11.02 -24.89 -34.81
C LEU A 375 -11.55 -24.16 -36.05
N ASP A 376 -12.80 -24.41 -36.43
CA ASP A 376 -13.45 -23.74 -37.55
C ASP A 376 -13.40 -22.21 -37.40
N GLY A 377 -13.06 -21.53 -38.50
CA GLY A 377 -12.83 -20.09 -38.54
C GLY A 377 -11.66 -19.57 -37.69
N VAL A 378 -10.84 -20.45 -37.09
CA VAL A 378 -9.63 -20.04 -36.36
C VAL A 378 -8.46 -19.96 -37.32
N GLU A 379 -7.85 -18.78 -37.41
CA GLU A 379 -6.71 -18.58 -38.30
C GLU A 379 -5.55 -19.53 -37.97
N THR A 380 -4.85 -20.03 -39.00
CA THR A 380 -3.73 -20.99 -38.91
C THR A 380 -4.07 -22.39 -38.36
N SER A 381 -5.36 -22.68 -38.14
CA SER A 381 -5.79 -24.02 -37.72
C SER A 381 -5.50 -25.09 -38.78
N ASP A 382 -5.79 -24.81 -40.05
CA ASP A 382 -5.57 -25.76 -41.17
C ASP A 382 -4.10 -26.22 -41.26
N GLU A 383 -3.13 -25.29 -41.24
CA GLU A 383 -1.70 -25.62 -41.27
C GLU A 383 -1.31 -26.58 -40.12
N LEU A 384 -1.81 -26.31 -38.91
CA LEU A 384 -1.52 -27.14 -37.74
C LEU A 384 -2.20 -28.52 -37.82
N ILE A 385 -3.42 -28.58 -38.32
CA ILE A 385 -4.15 -29.84 -38.52
C ILE A 385 -3.48 -30.67 -39.61
N GLU A 386 -3.04 -30.08 -40.71
CA GLU A 386 -2.29 -30.78 -41.77
C GLU A 386 -0.96 -31.35 -41.24
N ARG A 387 -0.20 -30.57 -40.45
CA ARG A 387 1.01 -31.05 -39.79
C ARG A 387 0.71 -32.22 -38.83
N TYR A 388 -0.41 -32.16 -38.12
CA TYR A 388 -0.89 -33.24 -37.28
C TYR A 388 -1.23 -34.51 -38.08
N ILE A 389 -2.02 -34.40 -39.15
CA ILE A 389 -2.41 -35.52 -40.04
C ILE A 389 -1.17 -36.17 -40.65
N LYS A 390 -0.20 -35.38 -41.13
CA LYS A 390 1.07 -35.89 -41.67
C LYS A 390 1.81 -36.72 -40.63
N LYS A 391 1.87 -36.24 -39.38
CA LYS A 391 2.53 -36.95 -38.28
C LYS A 391 1.77 -38.22 -37.85
N LEU A 392 0.44 -38.16 -37.79
CA LEU A 392 -0.42 -39.30 -37.51
C LEU A 392 -0.24 -40.42 -38.56
N THR A 393 -0.20 -40.04 -39.84
CA THR A 393 -0.03 -40.96 -40.98
C THR A 393 1.37 -41.58 -41.01
N ALA A 394 2.41 -40.83 -40.64
CA ALA A 394 3.76 -41.37 -40.53
C ALA A 394 3.85 -42.45 -39.44
N LEU A 395 3.16 -42.26 -38.30
CA LEU A 395 3.15 -43.24 -37.21
C LEU A 395 2.39 -44.53 -37.59
N SER A 396 1.26 -44.42 -38.32
CA SER A 396 0.48 -45.59 -38.74
C SER A 396 1.15 -46.43 -39.84
N ARG A 397 2.13 -45.88 -40.55
CA ARG A 397 2.95 -46.63 -41.53
C ARG A 397 4.09 -47.43 -40.90
N HIS A 398 4.39 -47.18 -39.62
CA HIS A 398 5.50 -47.79 -38.87
C HIS A 398 5.04 -48.62 -37.66
N SER A 399 3.72 -48.70 -37.43
CA SER A 399 3.05 -49.57 -36.46
C SER A 399 2.46 -50.78 -37.16
#